data_AF-K1TZI0-F1
#
_entry.id   AF-K1TZI0-F1
#
_cell.length_a   1.000
_cell.length_b   1.000
_cell.length_c   1.000
_cell.angle_alpha   90.00
_cell.angle_beta   90.00
_cell.angle_gamma   90.00
#
_symmetry.space_group_name_H-M   'P 1'
#
loop_
_entity.id
_entity.type
_entity.pdbx_description
1 polymer ?
#
loop_
_entity_poly.entity_id
_entity_poly.type
_entity_poly.pdbx_seq_one_letter_code
_entity_poly.pdbx_strand_id
1 'polypeptide(L)'
;MALQRAYQTIGGSCQWPASAVVENAGKYRDALIAEYHKYPALPPVFDFMDNEAPANVRKMKPVWTEDGYILFWTAPKYKEEMNRAVQYVVYRFNEQRESEYR
;
A
#
# COMPACT_ATOMS: atom_id res chain seq x y z
N MET A 1 -2.41 -19.48 7.89
CA MET A 1 -2.38 -18.36 8.87
C MET A 1 -3.75 -18.09 9.52
N ALA A 2 -4.56 -19.12 9.78
CA ALA A 2 -5.92 -18.94 10.32
C ALA A 2 -5.92 -18.32 11.73
N LEU A 3 -5.04 -18.80 12.62
CA LEU A 3 -4.94 -18.30 13.99
C LEU A 3 -4.56 -16.82 14.04
N GLN A 4 -3.57 -16.41 13.24
CA GLN A 4 -3.13 -15.02 13.16
C GLN A 4 -4.26 -14.08 12.72
N ARG A 5 -5.06 -14.51 11.73
CA ARG A 5 -6.19 -13.73 11.21
C ARG A 5 -7.38 -13.69 12.16
N ALA A 6 -7.46 -14.62 13.13
CA ALA A 6 -8.53 -14.65 14.12
C ALA A 6 -8.36 -13.58 15.22
N TYR A 7 -7.14 -13.08 15.45
CA TYR A 7 -6.86 -12.08 16.48
C TYR A 7 -6.65 -10.69 15.86
N GLN A 8 -7.50 -9.73 16.23
CA GLN A 8 -7.43 -8.35 15.75
C GLN A 8 -6.16 -7.61 16.21
N THR A 9 -5.55 -8.05 17.31
CA THR A 9 -4.30 -7.46 17.82
C THR A 9 -3.08 -7.80 16.97
N ILE A 10 -3.18 -8.78 16.07
CA ILE A 10 -2.06 -9.21 15.25
C ILE A 10 -2.09 -8.50 13.90
N GLY A 11 -1.25 -7.48 13.76
CA GLY A 11 -1.14 -6.66 12.55
C GLY A 11 -0.35 -7.29 11.39
N GLY A 12 0.34 -8.41 11.60
CA GLY A 12 1.20 -8.99 10.57
C GLY A 12 1.80 -10.35 10.90
N SER A 13 2.60 -10.86 9.98
CA SER A 13 3.29 -12.16 10.09
C SER A 13 4.77 -12.00 9.74
N CYS A 14 5.66 -12.67 10.47
CA CYS A 14 7.05 -12.81 10.08
C CYS A 14 7.28 -14.24 9.57
N GLN A 15 7.93 -14.37 8.41
CA GLN A 15 8.25 -15.67 7.81
C GLN A 15 9.75 -15.93 7.91
N TRP A 16 10.11 -17.05 8.55
CA TRP A 16 11.49 -17.48 8.69
C TRP A 16 11.59 -19.00 8.52
N PRO A 17 12.57 -19.53 7.74
CA PRO A 17 13.60 -18.80 7.01
C PRO A 17 13.04 -18.12 5.74
N ALA A 18 13.66 -17.01 5.33
CA ALA A 18 13.27 -16.29 4.12
C ALA A 18 13.37 -17.17 2.85
N SER A 19 14.29 -18.14 2.84
CA SER A 19 14.48 -19.09 1.73
C SER A 19 13.21 -19.86 1.39
N ALA A 20 12.40 -20.26 2.39
CA ALA A 20 11.17 -21.01 2.14
C ALA A 20 10.15 -20.21 1.29
N VAL A 21 10.12 -18.89 1.46
CA VAL A 21 9.25 -18.00 0.67
C VAL A 21 9.85 -17.73 -0.71
N VAL A 22 11.17 -17.49 -0.78
CA VAL A 22 11.87 -17.16 -2.02
C VAL A 22 11.92 -18.34 -2.98
N GLU A 23 12.31 -19.52 -2.49
CA GLU A 23 12.39 -20.77 -3.24
C GLU A 23 11.01 -21.36 -3.55
N ASN A 24 9.95 -20.80 -2.93
CA ASN A 24 8.58 -21.31 -3.05
C ASN A 24 8.49 -22.81 -2.74
N ALA A 25 9.25 -23.26 -1.74
CA ALA A 25 9.29 -24.65 -1.34
C ALA A 25 7.88 -25.12 -0.98
N GLY A 26 7.41 -26.18 -1.63
CA GLY A 26 6.05 -26.70 -1.40
C GLY A 26 4.91 -25.75 -1.80
N LYS A 27 5.15 -24.80 -2.74
CA LYS A 27 4.19 -23.79 -3.18
C LYS A 27 3.73 -22.84 -2.07
N TYR A 28 4.58 -22.64 -1.06
CA TYR A 28 4.25 -21.81 0.09
C TYR A 28 3.92 -20.36 -0.30
N ARG A 29 4.70 -19.76 -1.20
CA ARG A 29 4.45 -18.40 -1.70
C ARG A 29 3.15 -18.32 -2.50
N ASP A 30 2.86 -19.33 -3.31
CA ASP A 30 1.66 -19.33 -4.14
C ASP A 30 0.40 -19.43 -3.26
N ALA A 31 0.44 -20.24 -2.20
CA ALA A 31 -0.62 -20.30 -1.19
C ALA A 31 -0.80 -18.96 -0.45
N LEU A 32 0.29 -18.26 -0.14
CA LEU A 32 0.24 -16.93 0.46
C LEU A 32 -0.47 -15.91 -0.45
N ILE A 33 -0.15 -15.90 -1.74
CA ILE A 33 -0.76 -14.99 -2.72
C ILE A 33 -2.24 -15.34 -2.92
N ALA A 34 -2.58 -16.63 -3.03
CA ALA A 34 -3.95 -17.07 -3.30
C ALA A 34 -4.90 -16.85 -2.11
N GLU A 35 -4.45 -17.16 -0.89
CA GLU A 35 -5.33 -17.25 0.29
C GLU A 35 -5.22 -16.04 1.23
N TYR A 36 -4.00 -15.51 1.45
CA TYR A 36 -3.76 -14.58 2.57
C TYR A 36 -3.39 -13.16 2.14
N HIS A 37 -2.82 -12.98 0.94
CA HIS A 37 -2.34 -11.71 0.39
C HIS A 37 -2.92 -11.45 -1.01
N LYS A 38 -4.16 -11.91 -1.25
CA LYS A 38 -4.84 -11.80 -2.55
C LYS A 38 -5.05 -10.36 -3.00
N TYR A 39 -5.32 -9.46 -2.07
CA TYR A 39 -5.55 -8.05 -2.37
C TYR A 39 -4.34 -7.23 -1.91
N PRO A 40 -3.80 -6.35 -2.77
CA PRO A 40 -2.77 -5.41 -2.34
C PRO A 40 -3.36 -4.50 -1.26
N ALA A 41 -2.74 -4.49 -0.10
CA ALA A 41 -3.10 -3.63 1.01
C ALA A 41 -2.04 -2.54 1.16
N LEU A 42 -2.44 -1.41 1.72
CA LEU A 42 -1.47 -0.37 2.08
C LEU A 42 -0.58 -0.87 3.22
N PRO A 43 0.71 -0.49 3.23
CA PRO A 43 1.53 -0.71 4.40
C PRO A 43 0.86 -0.04 5.61
N PRO A 44 0.82 -0.73 6.76
CA PRO A 44 0.25 -0.14 7.97
C PRO A 44 1.03 1.12 8.36
N VAL A 45 0.34 2.09 8.95
CA VAL A 45 0.98 3.26 9.53
C VAL A 45 1.77 2.81 10.76
N PHE A 46 3.04 3.17 10.83
CA PHE A 46 3.93 2.81 11.93
C PHE A 46 3.99 3.96 12.95
N ASP A 47 2.89 4.16 13.68
CA ASP A 47 2.72 5.28 14.62
C ASP A 47 3.81 5.40 15.69
N PHE A 48 4.56 4.33 15.96
CA PHE A 48 5.62 4.32 16.97
C PHE A 48 6.94 4.96 16.50
N MET A 49 7.27 4.88 15.20
CA MET A 49 8.52 5.42 14.64
C MET A 49 8.31 6.70 13.88
N ASP A 50 7.22 6.78 13.12
CA ASP A 50 6.96 7.89 12.23
C ASP A 50 5.45 8.15 12.16
N ASN A 51 5.05 9.28 12.73
CA ASN A 51 3.68 9.76 12.73
C ASN A 51 3.52 10.98 11.79
N GLU A 52 4.57 11.35 11.05
CA GLU A 52 4.51 12.46 10.10
C GLU A 52 4.19 11.92 8.70
N ALA A 53 2.94 12.12 8.27
CA ALA A 53 2.57 11.78 6.90
C ALA A 53 3.36 12.62 5.87
N PRO A 54 3.80 12.04 4.74
CA PRO A 54 4.41 12.79 3.65
C PRO A 54 3.49 13.93 3.17
N ALA A 55 4.10 15.04 2.76
CA ALA A 55 3.32 16.20 2.30
C ALA A 55 2.53 15.90 1.00
N ASN A 56 1.43 16.63 0.80
CA ASN A 56 0.59 16.50 -0.38
C ASN A 56 1.36 16.76 -1.69
N VAL A 57 1.02 15.97 -2.73
CA VAL A 57 1.55 16.14 -4.08
C VAL A 57 1.23 17.52 -4.64
N ARG A 58 2.12 18.05 -5.50
CA ARG A 58 1.98 19.39 -6.06
C ARG A 58 1.69 19.31 -7.56
N LYS A 59 1.04 20.35 -8.10
CA LYS A 59 0.80 20.52 -9.54
C LYS A 59 0.16 19.29 -10.21
N MET A 60 -0.84 18.68 -9.56
CA MET A 60 -1.59 17.59 -10.16
C MET A 60 -2.31 18.08 -11.42
N LYS A 61 -2.06 17.42 -12.56
CA LYS A 61 -2.66 17.73 -13.84
C LYS A 61 -3.15 16.45 -14.50
N PRO A 62 -4.46 16.31 -14.75
CA PRO A 62 -4.97 15.27 -15.62
C PRO A 62 -4.76 15.68 -17.09
N VAL A 63 -4.27 14.75 -17.90
CA VAL A 63 -4.13 14.90 -19.35
C VAL A 63 -4.88 13.76 -20.01
N TRP A 64 -5.83 14.11 -20.88
CA TRP A 64 -6.52 13.15 -21.72
C TRP A 64 -5.68 12.93 -22.99
N THR A 65 -5.07 11.77 -23.09
CA THR A 65 -4.31 11.33 -24.28
C THR A 65 -5.15 10.32 -25.05
N GLU A 66 -4.89 10.11 -26.33
CA GLU A 66 -5.56 9.05 -27.12
C GLU A 66 -5.39 7.65 -26.50
N ASP A 67 -4.28 7.42 -25.78
CA ASP A 67 -3.98 6.18 -25.05
C ASP A 67 -4.62 6.09 -23.65
N GLY A 68 -5.34 7.12 -23.21
CA GLY A 68 -6.10 7.12 -21.95
C GLY A 68 -5.80 8.27 -20.99
N TYR A 69 -6.28 8.11 -19.76
CA TYR A 69 -6.20 9.13 -18.71
C TYR A 69 -4.86 9.07 -17.98
N ILE A 70 -4.01 10.08 -18.19
CA ILE A 70 -2.69 10.16 -17.56
C ILE A 70 -2.69 11.28 -16.51
N LEU A 71 -2.20 10.95 -15.31
CA LEU A 71 -2.05 11.89 -14.21
C LEU A 71 -0.58 12.28 -14.07
N PHE A 72 -0.31 13.58 -14.13
CA PHE A 72 1.01 14.13 -13.84
C PHE A 72 0.98 14.87 -12.50
N TRP A 73 1.94 14.61 -11.63
CA TRP A 73 2.14 15.38 -10.41
C TRP A 73 3.63 15.56 -10.14
N THR A 74 3.95 16.56 -9.33
CA THR A 74 5.30 16.80 -8.82
C THR A 74 5.42 16.21 -7.43
N ALA A 75 6.52 15.50 -7.17
CA ALA A 75 6.83 14.96 -5.86
C ALA A 75 6.80 16.06 -4.78
N PRO A 76 6.29 15.77 -3.58
CA PRO A 76 6.30 16.73 -2.48
C PRO A 76 7.73 17.05 -2.05
N LYS A 77 7.92 18.27 -1.53
CA LYS A 77 9.16 18.60 -0.83
C LYS A 77 9.13 17.95 0.54
N TYR A 78 10.20 17.25 0.89
CA TYR A 78 10.42 16.68 2.22
C TYR A 78 11.62 17.38 2.87
N LYS A 79 11.64 17.42 4.20
CA LYS A 79 12.77 17.96 4.98
C LYS A 79 13.73 16.84 5.41
N GLU A 80 13.17 15.71 5.86
CA GLU A 80 13.89 14.55 6.37
C GLU A 80 13.63 13.34 5.47
N GLU A 81 14.58 12.41 5.41
CA GLU A 81 14.48 11.24 4.52
C GLU A 81 13.29 10.33 4.89
N MET A 82 12.89 10.28 6.16
CA MET A 82 11.71 9.53 6.59
C MET A 82 10.41 10.11 5.99
N ASN A 83 10.36 11.43 5.78
CA ASN A 83 9.20 12.13 5.22
C ASN A 83 9.14 12.05 3.67
N ARG A 84 10.04 11.29 3.04
CA ARG A 84 10.11 11.14 1.60
C ARG A 84 8.95 10.29 1.09
N ALA A 85 8.20 10.81 0.13
CA ALA A 85 7.18 10.03 -0.56
C ALA A 85 7.83 8.96 -1.46
N VAL A 86 7.74 7.68 -1.07
CA VAL A 86 8.26 6.52 -1.83
C VAL A 86 7.22 5.94 -2.78
N GLN A 87 5.95 5.92 -2.37
CA GLN A 87 4.85 5.33 -3.13
C GLN A 87 3.66 6.30 -3.19
N TYR A 88 2.89 6.22 -4.27
CA TYR A 88 1.66 7.00 -4.46
C TYR A 88 0.49 6.04 -4.65
N VAL A 89 -0.63 6.36 -4.00
CA VAL A 89 -1.87 5.59 -4.07
C VAL A 89 -2.91 6.45 -4.79
N VAL A 90 -3.44 5.96 -5.90
CA VAL A 90 -4.45 6.65 -6.70
C VAL A 90 -5.79 5.97 -6.49
N TYR A 91 -6.74 6.68 -5.89
CA TYR A 91 -8.11 6.22 -5.73
C TYR A 91 -9.00 6.74 -6.86
N ARG A 92 -9.86 5.88 -7.39
CA ARG A 92 -10.95 6.25 -8.28
C ARG A 92 -12.27 5.88 -7.62
N PHE A 93 -13.09 6.88 -7.35
CA PHE A 93 -14.44 6.68 -6.84
C PHE A 93 -15.43 6.72 -8.01
N ASN A 94 -16.43 5.84 -7.98
CA ASN A 94 -17.60 5.97 -8.84
C ASN A 94 -18.58 6.93 -8.16
N GLU A 95 -19.25 7.78 -8.92
CA GLU A 95 -20.13 8.89 -8.47
C GLU A 95 -21.20 8.51 -7.43
N GLN A 96 -21.50 7.22 -7.23
CA GLN A 96 -22.50 6.76 -6.27
C GLN A 96 -21.97 6.53 -4.83
N ARG A 97 -20.71 6.86 -4.54
CA ARG A 97 -20.14 6.77 -3.19
C ARG A 97 -19.40 8.06 -2.81
N GLU A 98 -20.12 9.18 -2.79
CA GLU A 98 -19.67 10.35 -2.06
C GLU A 98 -20.06 10.25 -0.58
N SER A 99 -19.11 10.65 0.27
CA SER A 99 -19.26 11.03 1.68
C SER A 99 -19.54 9.96 2.74
N GLU A 100 -18.59 9.06 2.99
CA GLU A 100 -18.30 8.61 4.35
C GLU A 100 -16.78 8.59 4.48
N TYR A 101 -16.19 9.70 4.91
CA TYR A 101 -14.86 9.88 5.52
C TYR A 101 -14.53 11.37 5.39
N ARG A 102 -15.22 12.17 6.22
CA ARG A 102 -14.82 13.52 6.57
C ARG A 102 -14.22 13.48 7.97
#